data_AF-A0A0V0SL54-F1
#
_entry.id   AF-A0A0V0SL54-F1
#
_cell.length_a   1.000
_cell.length_b   1.000
_cell.length_c   1.000
_cell.angle_alpha   90.00
_cell.angle_beta   90.00
_cell.angle_gamma   90.00
#
_symmetry.space_group_name_H-M   'P 1'
#
loop_
_entity.id
_entity.type
_entity.pdbx_description
1 polymer ?
#
loop_
_entity_poly.entity_id
_entity_poly.type
_entity_poly.pdbx_seq_one_letter_code
_entity_poly.pdbx_strand_id
1 'polypeptide(L)'
;MSSDDAQRNQLEDSTKIHIQNLPRYMAINDMKKILKRHGFRAKKIALMKEHAYVTFSDPEQANQAAEKLDQMMFKQCVLRVRKTAADDESQSTKKKPTKSEERTELVNIVDVVTPWHAVPYEEQLKNKQNACYEWAKKCSIKIYKECGLPFQGKLHYGELENIRASPVQNYYRNKCEFTIGYNGTAPEVGFRLSRHRDGCTVQPVDGCVHIPTNMKLLVRDFKDSILNCSPRPPYNAETRTGFWRLLTIKSFQMDLMLTVTVNPVDVDEAEINSIKGEIVKRFLYQDMDNYRVSSIYFQRLINAGDKVEYELLGGCPHVYETIDNMHFRISPYSFFQVNTAGCEVLYKTLFELCASVQVDHSLLLDICCGTGTIGIYLARLFEKVIGIESVEPAVKDACHNMIVNEQFNCDFQAGKVEELLPKLLKESNVEKWKTCVAVLDPPRGGVSGRVIAALRCHEPIHHLFYVSCDVQAAEKNFVDLCKRASKRYPGPPFRLLRMIPVDMFPHTKLFELVLHFQRSRPDQM
;
A
#
# COMPACT_ATOMS: atom_id res chain seq x y z
N MET A 1 19.90 24.36 -18.28
CA MET A 1 18.98 25.29 -17.60
C MET A 1 19.23 26.66 -18.19
N SER A 2 18.23 27.31 -18.79
CA SER A 2 18.40 28.63 -19.39
C SER A 2 18.70 29.66 -18.29
N SER A 3 19.43 30.72 -18.64
CA SER A 3 19.71 31.87 -17.75
C SER A 3 18.45 32.49 -17.15
N ASP A 4 17.32 32.36 -17.84
CA ASP A 4 16.04 32.96 -17.47
C ASP A 4 15.33 32.20 -16.34
N ASP A 5 15.48 30.88 -16.27
CA ASP A 5 14.91 30.06 -15.17
C ASP A 5 15.70 30.25 -13.87
N ALA A 6 17.02 30.47 -13.95
CA ALA A 6 17.86 30.80 -12.81
C ALA A 6 17.51 32.19 -12.24
N GLN A 7 17.28 33.18 -13.11
CA GLN A 7 16.84 34.51 -12.69
C GLN A 7 15.42 34.51 -12.10
N ARG A 8 14.50 33.72 -12.65
CA ARG A 8 13.13 33.56 -12.09
C ARG A 8 13.13 32.94 -10.71
N ASN A 9 13.91 31.87 -10.48
CA ASN A 9 13.99 31.22 -9.17
C ASN A 9 14.67 32.12 -8.12
N GLN A 10 15.69 32.89 -8.50
CA GLN A 10 16.31 33.87 -7.61
C GLN A 10 15.36 35.02 -7.22
N LEU A 11 14.49 35.46 -8.14
CA LEU A 11 13.45 36.44 -7.83
C LEU A 11 12.36 35.87 -6.90
N GLU A 12 11.95 34.61 -7.08
CA GLU A 12 10.96 33.99 -6.18
C GLU A 12 11.50 33.77 -4.76
N ASP A 13 12.77 33.39 -4.61
CA ASP A 13 13.38 33.15 -3.29
C ASP A 13 13.68 34.44 -2.51
N SER A 14 13.92 35.56 -3.20
CA SER A 14 14.14 36.88 -2.58
C SER A 14 12.87 37.55 -2.04
N THR A 15 11.69 37.10 -2.46
CA THR A 15 10.39 37.63 -1.99
C THR A 15 9.77 36.81 -0.85
N LYS A 16 10.50 35.82 -0.31
CA LYS A 16 9.99 34.82 0.62
C LYS A 16 10.76 34.84 1.94
N ILE A 17 10.02 34.64 3.03
CA ILE A 17 10.56 34.49 4.39
C ILE A 17 10.06 33.18 5.01
N HIS A 18 10.88 32.60 5.88
CA HIS A 18 10.57 31.42 6.67
C HIS A 18 10.48 31.79 8.15
N ILE A 19 9.28 31.71 8.72
CA ILE A 19 9.01 32.01 10.13
C ILE A 19 8.92 30.69 10.89
N GLN A 20 9.77 30.49 11.89
CA GLN A 20 9.86 29.31 12.74
C GLN A 20 9.41 29.61 14.18
N ASN A 21 9.19 28.54 14.95
CA ASN A 21 8.72 28.60 16.35
C ASN A 21 7.31 29.20 16.49
N LEU A 22 6.41 28.84 15.58
CA LEU A 22 5.00 29.22 15.67
C LEU A 22 4.24 28.33 16.67
N PRO A 23 3.23 28.85 17.38
CA PRO A 23 2.35 28.05 18.21
C PRO A 23 1.71 26.88 17.45
N ARG A 24 1.72 25.70 18.06
CA ARG A 24 1.28 24.41 17.50
C ARG A 24 -0.16 24.40 16.92
N TYR A 25 -0.99 25.36 17.33
CA TYR A 25 -2.39 25.51 16.89
C TYR A 25 -2.67 26.91 16.31
N MET A 26 -1.74 27.44 15.50
CA MET A 26 -1.96 28.69 14.78
C MET A 26 -2.87 28.48 13.55
N ALA A 27 -3.80 29.39 13.30
CA ALA A 27 -4.57 29.45 12.06
C ALA A 27 -3.97 30.48 11.08
N ILE A 28 -4.20 30.31 9.78
CA ILE A 28 -3.73 31.26 8.74
C ILE A 28 -4.23 32.70 9.01
N ASN A 29 -5.43 32.85 9.58
CA ASN A 29 -5.98 34.15 9.94
C ASN A 29 -5.20 34.87 11.06
N ASP A 30 -4.58 34.13 11.97
CA ASP A 30 -3.71 34.72 13.00
C ASP A 30 -2.44 35.29 12.37
N MET A 31 -1.83 34.58 11.43
CA MET A 31 -0.66 35.07 10.68
C MET A 31 -1.00 36.33 9.88
N LYS A 32 -2.16 36.36 9.20
CA LYS A 32 -2.64 37.56 8.50
C LYS A 32 -2.82 38.77 9.43
N LYS A 33 -3.33 38.55 10.66
CA LYS A 33 -3.50 39.61 11.66
C LYS A 33 -2.16 40.17 12.16
N ILE A 34 -1.17 39.29 12.39
CA ILE A 34 0.18 39.70 12.78
C ILE A 34 0.81 40.56 11.68
N LEU A 35 0.81 40.08 10.44
CA LEU A 35 1.38 40.82 9.31
C LEU A 35 0.71 42.20 9.13
N LYS A 36 -0.63 42.23 9.18
CA LYS A 36 -1.39 43.48 9.06
C LYS A 36 -1.08 44.48 10.18
N ARG A 37 -0.88 44.00 11.43
CA ARG A 37 -0.51 44.86 12.58
C ARG A 37 0.83 45.56 12.38
N HIS A 38 1.76 44.94 11.68
CA HIS A 38 3.09 45.50 11.40
C HIS A 38 3.20 46.20 10.04
N GLY A 39 2.07 46.38 9.34
CA GLY A 39 1.97 47.11 8.08
C GLY A 39 2.26 46.27 6.83
N PHE A 40 2.32 44.94 6.95
CA PHE A 40 2.65 44.06 5.83
C PHE A 40 1.44 43.31 5.28
N ARG A 41 1.45 43.07 3.97
CA ARG A 41 0.43 42.27 3.27
C ARG A 41 1.10 41.14 2.48
N ALA A 42 0.85 39.90 2.90
CA ALA A 42 1.35 38.73 2.18
C ALA A 42 0.54 38.44 0.91
N LYS A 43 1.25 38.03 -0.15
CA LYS A 43 0.69 37.47 -1.39
C LYS A 43 0.26 36.02 -1.19
N LYS A 44 1.07 35.24 -0.46
CA LYS A 44 0.79 33.83 -0.13
C LYS A 44 1.31 33.49 1.27
N ILE A 45 0.57 32.68 2.00
CA ILE A 45 0.96 32.14 3.31
C ILE A 45 0.79 30.62 3.26
N ALA A 46 1.87 29.88 3.44
CA ALA A 46 1.86 28.44 3.60
C ALA A 46 2.20 28.11 5.06
N LEU A 47 1.18 27.78 5.86
CA LEU A 47 1.32 27.45 7.27
C LEU A 47 1.54 25.94 7.44
N MET A 48 2.57 25.57 8.19
CA MET A 48 2.81 24.20 8.66
C MET A 48 2.73 24.18 10.19
N LYS A 49 2.95 23.01 10.82
CA LYS A 49 2.72 22.80 12.26
C LYS A 49 3.34 23.88 13.16
N GLU A 50 4.63 24.14 13.01
CA GLU A 50 5.39 25.06 13.88
C GLU A 50 6.22 26.09 13.08
N HIS A 51 5.97 26.19 11.77
CA HIS A 51 6.61 27.19 10.91
C HIS A 51 5.70 27.59 9.74
N ALA A 52 5.99 28.72 9.11
CA ALA A 52 5.27 29.23 7.95
C ALA A 52 6.23 29.80 6.92
N TYR A 53 5.86 29.65 5.64
CA TYR A 53 6.46 30.40 4.56
C TYR A 53 5.52 31.53 4.15
N VAL A 54 6.04 32.75 4.09
CA VAL A 54 5.29 33.94 3.70
C VAL A 54 5.95 34.56 2.48
N THR A 55 5.17 34.77 1.42
CA THR A 55 5.63 35.39 0.18
C THR A 55 5.03 36.79 0.04
N PHE A 56 5.87 37.78 -0.26
CA PHE A 56 5.49 39.19 -0.45
C PHE A 56 5.47 39.57 -1.92
N SER A 57 4.99 40.78 -2.21
CA SER A 57 4.90 41.30 -3.58
C SER A 57 6.24 41.81 -4.10
N ASP A 58 7.14 42.22 -3.21
CA ASP A 58 8.48 42.70 -3.52
C ASP A 58 9.50 42.25 -2.44
N PRO A 59 10.80 42.16 -2.77
CA PRO A 59 11.84 41.75 -1.83
C PRO A 59 12.06 42.73 -0.67
N GLU A 60 11.75 44.01 -0.86
CA GLU A 60 11.94 45.04 0.17
C GLU A 60 10.97 44.84 1.34
N GLN A 61 9.70 44.53 1.04
CA GLN A 61 8.70 44.13 2.03
C GLN A 61 9.07 42.83 2.72
N ALA A 62 9.66 41.86 2.00
CA ALA A 62 10.13 40.61 2.60
C ALA A 62 11.26 40.87 3.61
N ASN A 63 12.19 41.78 3.28
CA ASN A 63 13.28 42.18 4.17
C ASN A 63 12.78 42.92 5.42
N GLN A 64 11.94 43.93 5.23
CA GLN A 64 11.35 44.68 6.35
C GLN A 64 10.48 43.80 7.25
N ALA A 65 9.76 42.83 6.67
CA ALA A 65 8.97 41.87 7.43
C ALA A 65 9.86 40.87 8.19
N ALA A 66 10.96 40.40 7.61
CA ALA A 66 11.92 39.54 8.29
C ALA A 66 12.50 40.20 9.53
N GLU A 67 12.97 41.45 9.40
CA GLU A 67 13.57 42.22 10.49
C GLU A 67 12.56 42.56 11.60
N LYS A 68 11.32 42.94 11.24
CA LYS A 68 10.30 43.28 12.24
C LYS A 68 9.73 42.08 12.98
N LEU A 69 9.73 40.90 12.37
CA LEU A 69 9.10 39.71 12.94
C LEU A 69 10.11 38.79 13.65
N ASP A 70 11.41 38.91 13.35
CA ASP A 70 12.43 38.15 14.06
C ASP A 70 12.50 38.55 15.54
N GLN A 71 12.70 37.55 16.42
CA GLN A 71 12.69 37.69 17.89
C GLN A 71 11.40 38.25 18.51
N MET A 72 10.33 38.41 17.74
CA MET A 72 9.07 38.90 18.28
C MET A 72 8.41 37.84 19.17
N MET A 73 7.92 38.26 20.34
CA MET A 73 7.14 37.39 21.22
C MET A 73 5.68 37.32 20.76
N PHE A 74 5.22 36.11 20.44
CA PHE A 74 3.84 35.83 20.05
C PHE A 74 3.30 34.58 20.76
N LYS A 75 2.24 34.75 21.56
CA LYS A 75 1.57 33.66 22.33
C LYS A 75 2.59 32.74 23.05
N GLN A 76 3.53 33.34 23.78
CA GLN A 76 4.61 32.67 24.52
C GLN A 76 5.71 31.98 23.67
N CYS A 77 5.68 32.15 22.35
CA CYS A 77 6.74 31.72 21.45
C CYS A 77 7.54 32.93 20.94
N VAL A 78 8.86 32.84 20.95
CA VAL A 78 9.74 33.83 20.31
C VAL A 78 9.95 33.40 18.86
N LEU A 79 9.44 34.17 17.92
CA LEU A 79 9.54 33.85 16.50
C LEU A 79 10.99 33.92 16.02
N ARG A 80 11.35 33.05 15.08
CA ARG A 80 12.63 33.12 14.36
C ARG A 80 12.35 33.25 12.87
N VAL A 81 12.86 34.29 12.24
CA VAL A 81 12.60 34.54 10.82
C VAL A 81 13.89 34.46 10.03
N ARG A 82 13.91 33.58 9.03
CA ARG A 82 15.04 33.42 8.09
C ARG A 82 14.62 33.87 6.70
N LYS A 83 15.52 34.56 6.00
CA LYS A 83 15.38 34.80 4.56
C LYS A 83 15.76 33.53 3.81
N THR A 84 15.07 33.21 2.73
CA THR A 84 15.35 32.00 1.94
C THR A 84 16.56 32.14 1.01
N ALA A 85 17.15 33.35 0.89
CA ALA A 85 18.18 33.64 -0.11
C ALA A 85 19.60 33.91 0.43
N ALA A 86 19.82 34.08 1.74
CA ALA A 86 21.16 34.26 2.32
C ALA A 86 21.06 34.10 3.85
N ASP A 87 21.69 33.05 4.38
CA ASP A 87 22.22 32.91 5.76
C ASP A 87 22.50 31.42 6.01
N ASP A 88 23.50 30.91 5.30
CA ASP A 88 24.10 29.60 5.58
C ASP A 88 25.61 29.80 5.75
N GLU A 89 26.01 30.73 6.62
CA GLU A 89 27.39 30.82 7.09
C GLU A 89 27.47 31.55 8.45
N SER A 90 27.93 30.78 9.45
CA SER A 90 28.47 31.20 10.76
C SER A 90 27.53 31.32 11.98
N GLN A 91 27.99 30.64 13.05
CA GLN A 91 27.67 30.75 14.48
C GLN A 91 26.41 30.05 15.05
N SER A 92 26.61 28.82 15.55
CA SER A 92 26.23 28.50 16.94
C SER A 92 27.02 27.33 17.52
N THR A 93 28.06 27.65 18.28
CA THR A 93 28.64 26.80 19.31
C THR A 93 27.66 26.72 20.49
N LYS A 94 27.03 25.57 20.71
CA LYS A 94 26.70 25.01 22.04
C LYS A 94 26.12 23.60 21.90
N LYS A 95 26.89 22.65 22.44
CA LYS A 95 26.64 21.21 22.48
C LYS A 95 25.22 20.86 22.97
N LYS A 96 24.49 20.13 22.13
CA LYS A 96 23.51 19.10 22.51
C LYS A 96 23.81 17.86 21.68
N PRO A 97 23.65 16.64 22.23
CA PRO A 97 24.37 15.47 21.75
C PRO A 97 23.98 15.16 20.31
N THR A 98 24.96 15.30 19.44
CA THR A 98 24.96 14.79 18.08
C THR A 98 24.77 13.29 18.15
N LYS A 99 23.56 12.81 17.86
CA LYS A 99 23.41 11.58 17.07
C LYS A 99 23.80 11.91 15.63
N SER A 100 25.08 12.19 15.43
CA SER A 100 25.73 12.25 14.13
C SER A 100 26.97 11.35 14.20
N GLU A 101 26.71 10.11 14.59
CA GLU A 101 27.49 8.94 14.24
C GLU A 101 26.48 7.83 13.91
N GLU A 102 25.57 8.11 12.98
CA GLU A 102 25.06 7.00 12.16
C GLU A 102 26.00 6.96 10.97
N ARG A 103 26.82 5.92 10.96
CA ARG A 103 27.68 5.53 9.84
C ARG A 103 26.99 5.86 8.52
N THR A 104 27.75 6.45 7.60
CA THR A 104 27.48 6.35 6.16
C THR A 104 27.71 4.88 5.74
N GLU A 105 26.94 3.95 6.31
CA GLU A 105 26.77 2.64 5.70
C GLU A 105 26.03 2.91 4.41
N LEU A 106 26.70 2.63 3.29
CA LEU A 106 26.05 2.54 1.98
C LEU A 106 24.85 1.62 2.18
N VAL A 107 23.65 2.21 2.25
CA VAL A 107 22.43 1.45 2.49
C VAL A 107 22.31 0.47 1.32
N ASN A 108 22.53 -0.81 1.59
CA ASN A 108 22.43 -1.86 0.61
C ASN A 108 20.94 -2.14 0.38
N ILE A 109 20.54 -2.25 -0.88
CA ILE A 109 19.15 -2.49 -1.22
C ILE A 109 18.59 -3.76 -0.57
N VAL A 110 19.42 -4.79 -0.39
CA VAL A 110 19.03 -6.04 0.28
C VAL A 110 18.58 -5.76 1.72
N ASP A 111 19.24 -4.85 2.44
CA ASP A 111 18.86 -4.44 3.80
C ASP A 111 17.57 -3.60 3.82
N VAL A 112 17.22 -2.96 2.71
CA VAL A 112 15.97 -2.17 2.59
C VAL A 112 14.78 -3.07 2.31
N VAL A 113 14.90 -3.94 1.30
CA VAL A 113 13.77 -4.76 0.82
C VAL A 113 13.58 -6.03 1.62
N THR A 114 14.67 -6.58 2.15
CA THR A 114 14.70 -7.80 2.95
C THR A 114 15.53 -7.58 4.21
N PRO A 115 15.12 -6.67 5.12
CA PRO A 115 15.93 -6.26 6.29
C PRO A 115 16.34 -7.39 7.23
N TRP A 116 15.73 -8.58 7.11
CA TRP A 116 16.04 -9.75 7.91
C TRP A 116 16.68 -10.88 7.11
N HIS A 117 17.24 -10.60 5.92
CA HIS A 117 17.91 -11.61 5.08
C HIS A 117 19.03 -12.38 5.80
N ALA A 118 19.72 -11.73 6.75
CA ALA A 118 20.78 -12.34 7.56
C ALA A 118 20.29 -12.94 8.89
N VAL A 119 19.00 -12.82 9.23
CA VAL A 119 18.43 -13.33 10.48
C VAL A 119 17.94 -14.76 10.26
N PRO A 120 18.30 -15.73 11.12
CA PRO A 120 17.77 -17.10 11.03
C PRO A 120 16.25 -17.13 11.04
N TYR A 121 15.64 -17.98 10.22
CA TYR A 121 14.19 -17.94 9.98
C TYR A 121 13.36 -18.14 11.25
N GLU A 122 13.76 -19.05 12.14
CA GLU A 122 13.12 -19.26 13.44
C GLU A 122 13.11 -17.99 14.31
N GLU A 123 14.19 -17.20 14.26
CA GLU A 123 14.27 -15.93 14.96
C GLU A 123 13.37 -14.87 14.30
N GLN A 124 13.23 -14.89 12.97
CA GLN A 124 12.27 -14.03 12.27
C GLN A 124 10.83 -14.32 12.72
N LEU A 125 10.45 -15.60 12.80
CA LEU A 125 9.12 -16.02 13.27
C LEU A 125 8.88 -15.58 14.71
N LYS A 126 9.85 -15.80 15.61
CA LYS A 126 9.78 -15.32 17.00
C LYS A 126 9.61 -13.80 17.07
N ASN A 127 10.33 -13.05 16.26
CA ASN A 127 10.22 -11.60 16.20
C ASN A 127 8.85 -11.13 15.70
N LYS A 128 8.28 -11.79 14.67
CA LYS A 128 6.92 -11.52 14.19
C LYS A 128 5.86 -11.87 15.23
N GLN A 129 6.00 -13.01 15.90
CA GLN A 129 5.11 -13.43 16.98
C GLN A 129 5.08 -12.38 18.11
N ASN A 130 6.25 -11.92 18.55
CA ASN A 130 6.37 -10.88 19.57
C ASN A 130 5.77 -9.56 19.10
N ALA A 131 5.99 -9.16 17.84
CA ALA A 131 5.38 -7.96 17.27
C ALA A 131 3.84 -8.04 17.24
N CYS A 132 3.30 -9.21 16.87
CA CYS A 132 1.86 -9.47 16.89
C CYS A 132 1.29 -9.40 18.31
N TYR A 133 1.98 -10.01 19.30
CA TYR A 133 1.59 -9.97 20.70
C TYR A 133 1.57 -8.54 21.28
N GLU A 134 2.61 -7.75 21.02
CA GLU A 134 2.67 -6.35 21.46
C GLU A 134 1.61 -5.47 20.79
N TRP A 135 1.31 -5.73 19.51
CA TRP A 135 0.18 -5.09 18.84
C TRP A 135 -1.16 -5.50 19.47
N ALA A 136 -1.39 -6.79 19.72
CA ALA A 136 -2.63 -7.32 20.29
C ALA A 136 -2.95 -6.68 21.65
N LYS A 137 -1.94 -6.52 22.52
CA LYS A 137 -2.06 -5.77 23.78
C LYS A 137 -2.53 -4.33 23.56
N LYS A 138 -1.87 -3.59 22.66
CA LYS A 138 -2.20 -2.18 22.36
C LYS A 138 -3.61 -2.03 21.78
N CYS A 139 -3.96 -2.88 20.83
CA CYS A 139 -5.29 -2.93 20.23
C CYS A 139 -6.35 -3.22 21.30
N SER A 140 -6.09 -4.17 22.19
CA SER A 140 -7.02 -4.55 23.26
C SER A 140 -7.25 -3.44 24.27
N ILE A 141 -6.22 -2.69 24.64
CA ILE A 141 -6.36 -1.50 25.49
C ILE A 141 -7.27 -0.45 24.82
N LYS A 142 -7.16 -0.27 23.49
CA LYS A 142 -8.03 0.65 22.75
C LYS A 142 -9.47 0.14 22.70
N ILE A 143 -9.69 -1.14 22.42
CA ILE A 143 -11.01 -1.78 22.47
C ILE A 143 -11.63 -1.62 23.87
N TYR A 144 -10.87 -1.87 24.94
CA TYR A 144 -11.32 -1.68 26.33
C TYR A 144 -11.76 -0.23 26.56
N LYS A 145 -10.90 0.75 26.24
CA LYS A 145 -11.16 2.17 26.47
C LYS A 145 -12.34 2.71 25.67
N GLU A 146 -12.49 2.29 24.41
CA GLU A 146 -13.52 2.82 23.51
C GLU A 146 -14.83 2.04 23.52
N CYS A 147 -14.81 0.75 23.87
CA CYS A 147 -15.98 -0.13 23.82
C CYS A 147 -16.51 -0.51 25.21
N GLY A 148 -15.71 -0.30 26.27
CA GLY A 148 -16.06 -0.66 27.64
C GLY A 148 -16.29 -2.17 27.82
N LEU A 149 -15.60 -2.99 27.03
CA LEU A 149 -15.52 -4.44 27.23
C LEU A 149 -14.48 -4.69 28.32
N PRO A 150 -14.69 -5.57 29.31
CA PRO A 150 -13.69 -5.91 30.32
C PRO A 150 -12.70 -6.98 29.84
N PHE A 151 -11.45 -6.93 30.30
CA PHE A 151 -10.48 -8.00 30.07
C PHE A 151 -10.89 -9.25 30.87
N GLN A 152 -11.13 -10.37 30.19
CA GLN A 152 -11.46 -11.65 30.83
C GLN A 152 -10.21 -12.32 31.43
N GLY A 153 -9.51 -11.66 32.36
CA GLY A 153 -8.30 -12.17 33.01
C GLY A 153 -7.06 -12.33 32.12
N LYS A 154 -7.16 -11.97 30.83
CA LYS A 154 -6.09 -12.03 29.83
C LYS A 154 -5.46 -10.65 29.58
N LEU A 155 -4.21 -10.62 29.12
CA LEU A 155 -3.48 -9.38 28.76
C LEU A 155 -3.99 -8.74 27.45
N HIS A 156 -4.71 -9.48 26.61
CA HIS A 156 -5.33 -9.02 25.37
C HIS A 156 -6.65 -9.76 25.09
N TYR A 157 -7.50 -9.19 24.22
CA TYR A 157 -8.66 -9.87 23.64
C TYR A 157 -8.23 -10.93 22.65
N GLY A 158 -9.08 -11.93 22.47
CA GLY A 158 -8.85 -13.06 21.59
C GLY A 158 -7.67 -13.94 22.01
N GLU A 159 -7.65 -15.14 21.47
CA GLU A 159 -6.51 -16.05 21.52
C GLU A 159 -5.54 -15.71 20.40
N LEU A 160 -4.27 -15.49 20.75
CA LEU A 160 -3.20 -15.32 19.76
C LEU A 160 -2.56 -16.68 19.52
N GLU A 161 -2.75 -17.22 18.32
CA GLU A 161 -2.11 -18.46 17.89
C GLU A 161 -0.64 -18.23 17.52
N ASN A 162 0.12 -19.31 17.43
CA ASN A 162 1.49 -19.28 16.91
C ASN A 162 1.49 -18.92 15.43
N ILE A 163 2.47 -18.11 15.01
CA ILE A 163 2.66 -17.74 13.62
C ILE A 163 2.86 -18.97 12.76
N ARG A 164 2.07 -19.06 11.69
CA ARG A 164 2.19 -20.11 10.68
C ARG A 164 3.31 -19.74 9.71
N ALA A 165 4.30 -20.62 9.59
CA ALA A 165 5.48 -20.38 8.77
C ALA A 165 5.18 -20.42 7.27
N SER A 166 5.94 -19.66 6.48
CA SER A 166 5.96 -19.79 5.01
C SER A 166 6.64 -21.12 4.65
N PRO A 167 6.07 -21.94 3.75
CA PRO A 167 6.75 -23.15 3.27
C PRO A 167 8.02 -22.82 2.47
N VAL A 168 8.04 -21.67 1.77
CA VAL A 168 9.17 -21.21 0.95
C VAL A 168 9.65 -19.85 1.46
N GLN A 169 10.95 -19.72 1.75
CA GLN A 169 11.52 -18.49 2.33
C GLN A 169 12.34 -17.65 1.34
N ASN A 170 12.94 -18.28 0.33
CA ASN A 170 13.71 -17.60 -0.71
C ASN A 170 12.99 -17.72 -2.06
N TYR A 171 13.21 -16.76 -2.95
CA TYR A 171 12.69 -16.79 -4.32
C TYR A 171 11.16 -16.96 -4.40
N TYR A 172 10.42 -16.57 -3.36
CA TYR A 172 8.98 -16.83 -3.27
C TYR A 172 8.13 -15.82 -4.04
N ARG A 173 8.68 -14.64 -4.40
CA ARG A 173 7.87 -13.56 -4.96
C ARG A 173 7.40 -13.87 -6.36
N ASN A 174 6.07 -13.95 -6.52
CA ASN A 174 5.41 -14.07 -7.82
C ASN A 174 5.04 -12.72 -8.45
N LYS A 175 5.25 -11.59 -7.77
CA LYS A 175 5.04 -10.24 -8.32
C LYS A 175 6.08 -9.26 -7.80
N CYS A 176 6.76 -8.56 -8.70
CA CYS A 176 7.62 -7.43 -8.36
C CYS A 176 7.32 -6.20 -9.22
N GLU A 177 7.40 -5.03 -8.60
CA GLU A 177 7.31 -3.73 -9.25
C GLU A 177 8.67 -3.04 -9.10
N PHE A 178 9.46 -3.08 -10.15
CA PHE A 178 10.78 -2.45 -10.19
C PHE A 178 10.67 -1.01 -10.66
N THR A 179 11.41 -0.13 -10.02
CA THR A 179 11.62 1.24 -10.49
C THR A 179 12.72 1.25 -11.54
N ILE A 180 12.49 1.96 -12.64
CA ILE A 180 13.52 2.29 -13.62
C ILE A 180 14.13 3.64 -13.21
N GLY A 181 15.44 3.69 -13.09
CA GLY A 181 16.16 4.82 -12.52
C GLY A 181 17.62 4.86 -12.96
N TYR A 182 18.45 5.55 -12.19
CA TYR A 182 19.90 5.57 -12.38
C TYR A 182 20.62 4.86 -11.23
N ASN A 183 21.67 4.12 -11.55
CA ASN A 183 22.68 3.69 -10.60
C ASN A 183 24.00 4.37 -10.97
N GLY A 184 24.37 5.42 -10.21
CA GLY A 184 25.35 6.39 -10.67
C GLY A 184 24.80 7.18 -11.86
N THR A 185 25.43 7.08 -13.03
CA THR A 185 24.99 7.73 -14.28
C THR A 185 24.35 6.78 -15.28
N ALA A 186 24.45 5.46 -15.06
CA ALA A 186 23.91 4.45 -15.96
C ALA A 186 22.44 4.15 -15.63
N PRO A 187 21.56 3.95 -16.63
CA PRO A 187 20.20 3.51 -16.39
C PRO A 187 20.22 2.11 -15.76
N GLU A 188 19.31 1.89 -14.82
CA GLU A 188 19.23 0.65 -14.04
C GLU A 188 17.77 0.34 -13.70
N VAL A 189 17.50 -0.94 -13.46
CA VAL A 189 16.19 -1.43 -13.03
C VAL A 189 16.34 -2.06 -11.66
N GLY A 190 15.61 -1.54 -10.68
CA GLY A 190 15.60 -2.15 -9.37
C GLY A 190 14.75 -1.41 -8.36
N PHE A 191 15.28 -1.15 -7.18
CA PHE A 191 14.51 -0.51 -6.12
C PHE A 191 15.18 0.76 -5.62
N ARG A 192 14.35 1.70 -5.16
CA ARG A 192 14.82 2.93 -4.53
C ARG A 192 15.27 2.62 -3.10
N LEU A 193 16.35 3.27 -2.68
CA LEU A 193 16.89 3.16 -1.31
C LEU A 193 16.06 3.89 -0.27
N SER A 194 15.24 4.86 -0.67
CA SER A 194 14.39 5.61 0.24
C SER A 194 13.12 6.10 -0.44
N ARG A 195 12.12 6.49 0.37
CA ARG A 195 10.89 7.09 -0.13
C ARG A 195 11.07 8.53 -0.63
N HIS A 196 12.11 9.25 -0.17
CA HIS A 196 12.21 10.72 -0.30
C HIS A 196 13.65 11.29 -0.36
N ARG A 197 14.67 10.49 -0.69
CA ARG A 197 16.01 10.99 -0.97
C ARG A 197 16.41 10.61 -2.40
N ASP A 198 16.69 11.65 -3.17
CA ASP A 198 17.54 11.68 -4.37
C ASP A 198 16.92 11.12 -5.67
N GLY A 199 15.82 11.74 -6.11
CA GLY A 199 15.40 11.73 -7.50
C GLY A 199 14.97 10.36 -8.02
N CYS A 200 15.72 9.84 -9.00
CA CYS A 200 15.47 8.57 -9.68
C CYS A 200 16.56 7.52 -9.41
N THR A 201 17.25 7.60 -8.26
CA THR A 201 18.32 6.64 -7.92
C THR A 201 17.75 5.27 -7.55
N VAL A 202 18.29 4.20 -8.13
CA VAL A 202 17.93 2.80 -7.86
C VAL A 202 19.18 1.94 -7.70
N GLN A 203 19.04 0.83 -6.98
CA GLN A 203 20.06 -0.23 -6.90
C GLN A 203 19.57 -1.53 -7.54
N PRO A 204 20.47 -2.33 -8.11
CA PRO A 204 20.15 -3.57 -8.83
C PRO A 204 19.62 -4.66 -7.89
N VAL A 205 18.93 -5.64 -8.46
CA VAL A 205 18.16 -6.64 -7.70
C VAL A 205 18.89 -7.97 -7.48
N ASP A 206 20.12 -8.11 -7.97
CA ASP A 206 20.87 -9.38 -7.97
C ASP A 206 20.97 -10.02 -6.57
N GLY A 207 21.26 -9.21 -5.54
CA GLY A 207 21.37 -9.67 -4.15
C GLY A 207 20.05 -9.94 -3.44
N CYS A 208 18.89 -9.62 -4.04
CA CYS A 208 17.60 -9.74 -3.38
C CYS A 208 17.16 -11.21 -3.28
N VAL A 209 17.22 -11.81 -2.09
CA VAL A 209 16.96 -13.26 -1.86
C VAL A 209 15.52 -13.69 -2.10
N HIS A 210 14.57 -12.76 -2.00
CA HIS A 210 13.14 -13.02 -2.16
C HIS A 210 12.68 -13.03 -3.63
N ILE A 211 13.51 -12.55 -4.57
CA ILE A 211 13.18 -12.44 -5.99
C ILE A 211 13.67 -13.66 -6.77
N PRO A 212 12.81 -14.36 -7.52
CA PRO A 212 13.18 -15.48 -8.40
C PRO A 212 14.30 -15.18 -9.41
N THR A 213 15.11 -16.18 -9.73
CA THR A 213 16.23 -16.07 -10.69
C THR A 213 15.78 -15.68 -12.09
N ASN A 214 14.72 -16.30 -12.62
CA ASN A 214 14.16 -15.97 -13.94
C ASN A 214 13.75 -14.48 -14.04
N MET A 215 13.18 -13.92 -12.97
CA MET A 215 12.80 -12.51 -12.90
C MET A 215 14.03 -11.60 -12.88
N LYS A 216 15.10 -11.96 -12.15
CA LYS A 216 16.37 -11.22 -12.17
C LYS A 216 17.02 -11.21 -13.55
N LEU A 217 16.99 -12.35 -14.24
CA LEU A 217 17.53 -12.48 -15.60
C LEU A 217 16.76 -11.60 -16.59
N LEU A 218 15.43 -11.58 -16.52
CA LEU A 218 14.60 -10.69 -17.34
C LEU A 218 14.91 -9.22 -17.05
N VAL A 219 15.01 -8.84 -15.77
CA VAL A 219 15.38 -7.47 -15.36
C VAL A 219 16.72 -7.04 -15.97
N ARG A 220 17.72 -7.92 -15.91
CA ARG A 220 19.04 -7.66 -16.52
C ARG A 220 18.95 -7.52 -18.02
N ASP A 221 18.23 -8.40 -18.71
CA ASP A 221 18.04 -8.31 -20.16
C ASP A 221 17.30 -7.03 -20.57
N PHE A 222 16.26 -6.63 -19.84
CA PHE A 222 15.55 -5.37 -20.09
C PHE A 222 16.47 -4.17 -19.96
N LYS A 223 17.33 -4.14 -18.94
CA LYS A 223 18.35 -3.10 -18.82
C LYS A 223 19.28 -3.09 -20.04
N ASP A 224 19.85 -4.24 -20.37
CA ASP A 224 20.94 -4.33 -21.34
C ASP A 224 20.46 -4.13 -22.78
N SER A 225 19.27 -4.63 -23.12
CA SER A 225 18.74 -4.62 -24.49
C SER A 225 17.81 -3.44 -24.80
N ILE A 226 17.11 -2.89 -23.80
CA ILE A 226 16.17 -1.78 -23.99
C ILE A 226 16.74 -0.48 -23.42
N LEU A 227 17.08 -0.44 -22.13
CA LEU A 227 17.43 0.82 -21.49
C LEU A 227 18.78 1.39 -21.94
N ASN A 228 19.81 0.54 -22.07
CA ASN A 228 21.13 0.98 -22.51
C ASN A 228 21.15 1.46 -23.98
N CYS A 229 20.19 1.03 -24.79
CA CYS A 229 20.03 1.43 -26.18
C CYS A 229 19.04 2.58 -26.37
N SER A 230 18.25 2.91 -25.34
CA SER A 230 17.19 3.92 -25.42
C SER A 230 17.76 5.33 -25.29
N PRO A 231 17.37 6.27 -26.19
CA PRO A 231 17.71 7.70 -26.03
C PRO A 231 16.89 8.38 -24.92
N ARG A 232 15.83 7.74 -24.42
CA ARG A 232 14.92 8.30 -23.42
C ARG A 232 15.39 8.02 -21.99
N PRO A 233 15.40 9.02 -21.09
CA PRO A 233 15.89 8.85 -19.73
C PRO A 233 14.84 8.19 -18.81
N PRO A 234 15.29 7.53 -17.72
CA PRO A 234 14.45 7.18 -16.59
C PRO A 234 13.62 8.36 -16.05
N TYR A 235 12.44 8.06 -15.53
CA TYR A 235 11.52 9.04 -14.98
C TYR A 235 11.93 9.47 -13.57
N ASN A 236 12.06 10.78 -13.39
CA ASN A 236 12.31 11.39 -12.09
C ASN A 236 10.98 11.88 -11.48
N ALA A 237 10.63 11.31 -10.33
CA ALA A 237 9.38 11.61 -9.65
C ALA A 237 9.34 13.02 -9.00
N GLU A 238 10.50 13.63 -8.78
CA GLU A 238 10.62 14.97 -8.20
C GLU A 238 10.39 16.05 -9.25
N THR A 239 11.11 15.96 -10.37
CA THR A 239 10.97 16.90 -11.49
C THR A 239 9.76 16.59 -12.37
N ARG A 240 9.20 15.37 -12.26
CA ARG A 240 8.12 14.83 -13.11
C ARG A 240 8.49 14.79 -14.59
N THR A 241 9.76 14.55 -14.88
CA THR A 241 10.30 14.47 -16.24
C THR A 241 10.94 13.11 -16.50
N GLY A 242 11.18 12.79 -17.76
CA GLY A 242 11.69 11.50 -18.21
C GLY A 242 10.58 10.53 -18.60
N PHE A 243 10.97 9.35 -19.06
CA PHE A 243 10.10 8.42 -19.78
C PHE A 243 9.89 7.10 -19.05
N TRP A 244 10.96 6.35 -18.75
CA TRP A 244 10.84 5.01 -18.18
C TRP A 244 10.51 5.04 -16.69
N ARG A 245 9.36 4.51 -16.27
CA ARG A 245 8.91 4.59 -14.87
C ARG A 245 9.12 3.29 -14.13
N LEU A 246 8.43 2.24 -14.55
CA LEU A 246 8.35 0.98 -13.83
C LEU A 246 8.47 -0.20 -14.79
N LEU A 247 9.06 -1.27 -14.27
CA LEU A 247 9.00 -2.60 -14.86
C LEU A 247 8.29 -3.51 -13.86
N THR A 248 7.06 -3.91 -14.15
CA THR A 248 6.31 -4.84 -13.31
C THR A 248 6.37 -6.23 -13.93
N ILE A 249 6.71 -7.22 -13.11
CA ILE A 249 6.78 -8.62 -13.54
C ILE A 249 5.90 -9.44 -12.60
N LYS A 250 4.93 -10.15 -13.16
CA LYS A 250 4.26 -11.25 -12.48
C LYS A 250 4.80 -12.58 -13.01
N SER A 251 5.07 -13.53 -12.12
CA SER A 251 5.69 -14.82 -12.40
C SER A 251 4.86 -15.90 -11.74
N PHE A 252 4.15 -16.69 -12.54
CA PHE A 252 3.39 -17.83 -12.04
C PHE A 252 3.83 -19.07 -12.80
N GLN A 253 4.24 -20.09 -12.06
CA GLN A 253 4.90 -21.26 -12.64
C GLN A 253 6.11 -20.84 -13.50
N MET A 254 6.09 -21.11 -14.80
CA MET A 254 7.14 -20.73 -15.75
C MET A 254 6.80 -19.46 -16.55
N ASP A 255 5.58 -18.94 -16.46
CA ASP A 255 5.09 -17.85 -17.29
C ASP A 255 5.32 -16.48 -16.62
N LEU A 256 6.00 -15.59 -17.35
CA LEU A 256 6.20 -14.20 -16.94
C LEU A 256 5.27 -13.26 -17.72
N MET A 257 4.50 -12.47 -16.98
CA MET A 257 3.76 -11.31 -17.50
C MET A 257 4.58 -10.06 -17.22
N LEU A 258 5.04 -9.41 -18.29
CA LEU A 258 5.81 -8.19 -18.26
C LEU A 258 4.89 -6.98 -18.50
N THR A 259 4.95 -5.99 -17.62
CA THR A 259 4.29 -4.70 -17.83
C THR A 259 5.31 -3.57 -17.77
N VAL A 260 5.37 -2.79 -18.84
CA VAL A 260 6.26 -1.64 -18.97
C VAL A 260 5.44 -0.36 -18.78
N THR A 261 5.76 0.40 -17.73
CA THR A 261 5.07 1.67 -17.43
C THR A 261 5.95 2.85 -17.83
N VAL A 262 5.40 3.76 -18.62
CA VAL A 262 6.11 4.94 -19.12
C VAL A 262 5.34 6.24 -18.85
N ASN A 263 6.07 7.35 -18.85
CA ASN A 263 5.55 8.71 -18.93
C ASN A 263 5.68 9.22 -20.38
N PRO A 264 4.62 9.20 -21.19
CA PRO A 264 4.71 9.52 -22.62
C PRO A 264 4.71 11.03 -22.93
N VAL A 265 5.06 11.88 -21.95
CA VAL A 265 5.13 13.34 -22.15
C VAL A 265 6.25 13.66 -23.14
N ASP A 266 5.96 14.49 -24.13
CA ASP A 266 6.89 14.89 -25.20
C ASP A 266 7.45 13.72 -26.04
N VAL A 267 6.62 12.69 -26.24
CA VAL A 267 6.91 11.54 -27.12
C VAL A 267 5.77 11.39 -28.13
N ASP A 268 6.10 11.29 -29.41
CA ASP A 268 5.10 11.07 -30.45
C ASP A 268 4.69 9.59 -30.56
N GLU A 269 3.55 9.34 -31.22
CA GLU A 269 3.03 7.98 -31.36
C GLU A 269 3.91 7.07 -32.22
N ALA A 270 4.70 7.60 -33.14
CA ALA A 270 5.58 6.79 -33.98
C ALA A 270 6.73 6.23 -33.15
N GLU A 271 7.33 7.04 -32.28
CA GLU A 271 8.36 6.61 -31.33
C GLU A 271 7.79 5.62 -30.30
N ILE A 272 6.59 5.88 -29.74
CA ILE A 272 5.94 4.94 -28.83
C ILE A 272 5.73 3.57 -29.51
N ASN A 273 5.27 3.55 -30.76
CA ASN A 273 5.07 2.32 -31.51
C ASN A 273 6.39 1.60 -31.83
N SER A 274 7.47 2.35 -32.11
CA SER A 274 8.81 1.77 -32.26
C SER A 274 9.26 1.08 -30.97
N ILE A 275 9.15 1.77 -29.83
CA ILE A 275 9.51 1.23 -28.52
C ILE A 275 8.70 -0.02 -28.19
N LYS A 276 7.38 -0.01 -28.42
CA LYS A 276 6.52 -1.18 -28.24
C LYS A 276 6.98 -2.35 -29.10
N GLY A 277 7.31 -2.10 -30.37
CA GLY A 277 7.79 -3.11 -31.30
C GLY A 277 9.13 -3.72 -30.87
N GLU A 278 10.07 -2.92 -30.37
CA GLU A 278 11.35 -3.38 -29.83
C GLU A 278 11.17 -4.28 -28.61
N ILE A 279 10.32 -3.88 -27.66
CA ILE A 279 10.01 -4.69 -26.47
C ILE A 279 9.39 -6.04 -26.89
N VAL A 280 8.40 -6.03 -27.79
CA VAL A 280 7.77 -7.28 -28.26
C VAL A 280 8.77 -8.18 -28.96
N LYS A 281 9.56 -7.62 -29.88
CA LYS A 281 10.61 -8.35 -30.61
C LYS A 281 11.64 -8.96 -29.66
N ARG A 282 12.01 -8.23 -28.60
CA ARG A 282 13.01 -8.68 -27.64
C ARG A 282 12.47 -9.70 -26.63
N PHE A 283 11.20 -9.66 -26.23
CA PHE A 283 10.76 -10.50 -25.09
C PHE A 283 9.75 -11.59 -25.44
N LEU A 284 8.88 -11.43 -26.45
CA LEU A 284 7.75 -12.35 -26.64
C LEU A 284 8.12 -13.64 -27.39
N TYR A 285 9.16 -13.62 -28.21
CA TYR A 285 9.50 -14.70 -29.15
C TYR A 285 10.94 -15.21 -28.98
N GLN A 286 11.53 -15.07 -27.79
CA GLN A 286 12.90 -15.47 -27.53
C GLN A 286 13.03 -16.89 -26.98
N ASP A 287 14.29 -17.32 -26.93
CA ASP A 287 14.74 -18.58 -26.39
C ASP A 287 14.35 -18.74 -24.90
N MET A 288 13.82 -19.91 -24.60
CA MET A 288 13.11 -20.24 -23.35
C MET A 288 14.05 -20.72 -22.25
N ASP A 289 15.35 -20.78 -22.55
CA ASP A 289 16.38 -21.38 -21.71
C ASP A 289 16.53 -20.69 -20.34
N ASN A 290 16.26 -19.39 -20.26
CA ASN A 290 16.45 -18.59 -19.04
C ASN A 290 15.15 -18.14 -18.38
N TYR A 291 14.18 -17.72 -19.19
CA TYR A 291 12.85 -17.31 -18.77
C TYR A 291 11.89 -17.33 -19.97
N ARG A 292 10.59 -17.39 -19.67
CA ARG A 292 9.53 -17.31 -20.66
C ARG A 292 8.65 -16.12 -20.38
N VAL A 293 8.57 -15.18 -21.32
CA VAL A 293 7.58 -14.10 -21.26
C VAL A 293 6.35 -14.53 -22.05
N SER A 294 5.25 -14.79 -21.36
CA SER A 294 3.98 -15.19 -21.98
C SER A 294 3.15 -13.98 -22.42
N SER A 295 3.38 -12.81 -21.82
CA SER A 295 2.51 -11.65 -21.92
C SER A 295 3.32 -10.37 -21.81
N ILE A 296 3.08 -9.42 -22.71
CA ILE A 296 3.69 -8.08 -22.64
C ILE A 296 2.59 -7.03 -22.64
N TYR A 297 2.61 -6.18 -21.62
CA TYR A 297 1.71 -5.06 -21.43
C TYR A 297 2.47 -3.73 -21.44
N PHE A 298 1.79 -2.71 -21.92
CA PHE A 298 2.24 -1.34 -21.89
C PHE A 298 1.28 -0.49 -21.09
N GLN A 299 1.81 0.38 -20.22
CA GLN A 299 1.02 1.28 -19.40
C GLN A 299 1.53 2.70 -19.56
N ARG A 300 0.64 3.59 -19.99
CA ARG A 300 0.90 5.03 -19.96
C ARG A 300 0.45 5.57 -18.60
N LEU A 301 1.35 6.25 -17.89
CA LEU A 301 1.05 6.88 -16.62
C LEU A 301 1.73 8.24 -16.58
N ILE A 302 0.96 9.32 -16.50
CA ILE A 302 1.49 10.69 -16.35
C ILE A 302 1.43 11.04 -14.87
N ASN A 303 0.23 11.07 -14.30
CA ASN A 303 0.00 11.34 -12.89
C ASN A 303 -0.35 10.07 -12.11
N ALA A 304 -0.03 10.06 -10.81
CA ALA A 304 -0.32 8.92 -9.94
C ALA A 304 -1.83 8.66 -9.76
N GLY A 305 -2.69 9.64 -10.03
CA GLY A 305 -4.14 9.52 -9.94
C GLY A 305 -4.84 9.23 -11.27
N ASP A 306 -4.08 9.09 -12.36
CA ASP A 306 -4.67 8.77 -13.66
C ASP A 306 -5.27 7.36 -13.62
N LYS A 307 -6.31 7.15 -14.43
CA LYS A 307 -6.90 5.82 -14.59
C LYS A 307 -5.83 4.86 -15.12
N VAL A 308 -5.67 3.73 -14.44
CA VAL A 308 -4.75 2.67 -14.87
C VAL A 308 -5.37 1.95 -16.05
N GLU A 309 -4.67 1.97 -17.18
CA GLU A 309 -5.04 1.22 -18.39
C GLU A 309 -3.83 0.42 -18.88
N TYR A 310 -4.04 -0.87 -19.10
CA TYR A 310 -3.02 -1.78 -19.63
C TYR A 310 -3.36 -2.13 -21.08
N GLU A 311 -2.44 -1.82 -21.99
CA GLU A 311 -2.50 -2.20 -23.39
C GLU A 311 -1.71 -3.50 -23.59
N LEU A 312 -2.38 -4.56 -24.08
CA LEU A 312 -1.68 -5.80 -24.44
C LEU A 312 -0.92 -5.57 -25.75
N LEU A 313 0.41 -5.71 -25.71
CA LEU A 313 1.25 -5.63 -26.91
C LEU A 313 1.36 -6.98 -27.62
N GLY A 314 1.33 -8.08 -26.86
CA GLY A 314 1.33 -9.42 -27.43
C GLY A 314 1.40 -10.52 -26.37
N GLY A 315 1.11 -11.74 -26.83
CA GLY A 315 1.08 -12.94 -25.99
C GLY A 315 -0.30 -13.23 -25.41
N CYS A 316 -0.32 -14.01 -24.33
CA CYS A 316 -1.55 -14.34 -23.62
C CYS A 316 -1.99 -13.17 -22.73
N PRO A 317 -3.26 -12.74 -22.74
CA PRO A 317 -3.73 -11.66 -21.87
C PRO A 317 -3.75 -12.01 -20.36
N HIS A 318 -3.51 -13.28 -20.03
CA HIS A 318 -3.59 -13.76 -18.67
C HIS A 318 -2.47 -14.74 -18.39
N VAL A 319 -2.11 -14.83 -17.12
CA VAL A 319 -1.29 -15.91 -16.57
C VAL A 319 -2.15 -16.71 -15.62
N TYR A 320 -1.77 -17.97 -15.42
CA TYR A 320 -2.49 -18.88 -14.54
C TYR A 320 -1.60 -19.26 -13.37
N GLU A 321 -2.19 -19.33 -12.18
CA GLU A 321 -1.54 -19.88 -11.00
C GLU A 321 -2.41 -20.97 -10.39
N THR A 322 -1.76 -21.89 -9.69
CA THR A 322 -2.43 -22.91 -8.90
C THR A 322 -2.11 -22.72 -7.43
N ILE A 323 -3.14 -22.66 -6.60
CA ILE A 323 -3.02 -22.72 -5.14
C ILE A 323 -3.74 -23.99 -4.70
N ASP A 324 -3.04 -24.90 -4.03
CA ASP A 324 -3.56 -26.22 -3.67
C ASP A 324 -4.09 -26.95 -4.92
N ASN A 325 -5.38 -27.27 -4.98
CA ASN A 325 -6.03 -27.88 -6.14
C ASN A 325 -6.87 -26.91 -6.98
N MET A 326 -6.69 -25.60 -6.79
CA MET A 326 -7.52 -24.56 -7.40
C MET A 326 -6.72 -23.73 -8.41
N HIS A 327 -7.31 -23.42 -9.56
CA HIS A 327 -6.67 -22.72 -10.66
C HIS A 327 -7.22 -21.30 -10.83
N PHE A 328 -6.33 -20.31 -10.90
CA PHE A 328 -6.70 -18.90 -10.96
C PHE A 328 -6.08 -18.23 -12.18
N ARG A 329 -6.95 -17.64 -13.01
CA ARG A 329 -6.59 -16.67 -14.04
C ARG A 329 -6.27 -15.34 -13.38
N ILE A 330 -5.14 -14.77 -13.78
CA ILE A 330 -4.60 -13.53 -13.25
C ILE A 330 -4.31 -12.59 -14.43
N SER A 331 -4.96 -11.43 -14.44
CA SER A 331 -4.73 -10.34 -15.38
C SER A 331 -3.78 -9.29 -14.79
N PRO A 332 -3.35 -8.27 -15.56
CA PRO A 332 -2.56 -7.17 -15.02
C PRO A 332 -3.26 -6.42 -13.88
N TYR A 333 -4.58 -6.25 -13.95
CA TYR A 333 -5.40 -5.55 -12.95
C TYR A 333 -5.56 -6.33 -11.65
N SER A 334 -5.45 -7.65 -11.69
CA SER A 334 -5.66 -8.53 -10.54
C SER A 334 -4.64 -8.30 -9.43
N PHE A 335 -5.14 -8.10 -8.22
CA PHE A 335 -4.37 -8.40 -7.03
C PHE A 335 -4.31 -9.92 -6.83
N PHE A 336 -3.13 -10.40 -6.45
CA PHE A 336 -2.90 -11.79 -6.07
C PHE A 336 -1.81 -11.79 -4.99
N GLN A 337 -1.89 -12.73 -4.07
CA GLN A 337 -0.94 -12.82 -2.96
C GLN A 337 0.47 -13.08 -3.50
N VAL A 338 1.45 -12.30 -3.02
CA VAL A 338 2.79 -12.25 -3.66
C VAL A 338 3.64 -13.49 -3.41
N ASN A 339 3.18 -14.41 -2.58
CA ASN A 339 3.85 -15.65 -2.19
C ASN A 339 2.84 -16.78 -2.31
N THR A 340 2.92 -17.58 -3.39
CA THR A 340 1.95 -18.65 -3.67
C THR A 340 1.92 -19.69 -2.54
N ALA A 341 3.08 -20.14 -2.07
CA ALA A 341 3.18 -21.15 -1.00
C ALA A 341 2.67 -20.62 0.35
N GLY A 342 2.97 -19.36 0.69
CA GLY A 342 2.39 -18.73 1.87
C GLY A 342 0.87 -18.55 1.74
N CYS A 343 0.38 -18.22 0.54
CA CYS A 343 -1.03 -18.00 0.27
C CYS A 343 -1.84 -19.28 0.51
N GLU A 344 -1.27 -20.43 0.17
CA GLU A 344 -1.87 -21.72 0.47
C GLU A 344 -2.07 -21.92 1.98
N VAL A 345 -1.08 -21.56 2.81
CA VAL A 345 -1.18 -21.61 4.27
C VAL A 345 -2.27 -20.66 4.78
N LEU A 346 -2.33 -19.43 4.25
CA LEU A 346 -3.38 -18.46 4.58
C LEU A 346 -4.78 -19.01 4.24
N TYR A 347 -4.94 -19.63 3.08
CA TYR A 347 -6.24 -20.14 2.62
C TYR A 347 -6.67 -21.37 3.41
N LYS A 348 -5.74 -22.28 3.70
CA LYS A 348 -5.99 -23.40 4.63
C LYS A 348 -6.39 -22.90 6.01
N THR A 349 -5.75 -21.85 6.50
CA THR A 349 -6.13 -21.19 7.77
C THR A 349 -7.56 -20.68 7.75
N LEU A 350 -7.95 -19.93 6.71
CA LEU A 350 -9.32 -19.44 6.56
C LEU A 350 -10.33 -20.58 6.44
N PHE A 351 -9.98 -21.64 5.71
CA PHE A 351 -10.81 -22.82 5.54
C PHE A 351 -11.05 -23.54 6.87
N GLU A 352 -9.99 -23.84 7.63
CA GLU A 352 -10.08 -24.44 8.97
C GLU A 352 -10.92 -23.58 9.92
N LEU A 353 -10.70 -22.27 9.91
CA LEU A 353 -11.44 -21.34 10.74
C LEU A 353 -12.92 -21.32 10.37
N CYS A 354 -13.25 -21.22 9.08
CA CYS A 354 -14.62 -21.26 8.60
C CYS A 354 -15.27 -22.60 8.96
N ALA A 355 -14.65 -23.73 8.62
CA ALA A 355 -15.19 -25.06 8.92
C ALA A 355 -15.39 -25.31 10.43
N SER A 356 -14.65 -24.61 11.30
CA SER A 356 -14.77 -24.75 12.77
C SER A 356 -15.92 -23.95 13.39
N VAL A 357 -16.51 -22.97 12.69
CA VAL A 357 -17.57 -22.13 13.28
C VAL A 357 -18.92 -22.84 13.25
N GLN A 358 -19.68 -22.72 14.34
CA GLN A 358 -20.98 -23.39 14.49
C GLN A 358 -22.10 -22.60 13.81
N VAL A 359 -22.16 -22.69 12.48
CA VAL A 359 -23.21 -22.11 11.62
C VAL A 359 -23.69 -23.15 10.60
N ASP A 360 -24.81 -22.89 9.93
CA ASP A 360 -25.34 -23.78 8.89
C ASP A 360 -24.62 -23.64 7.53
N HIS A 361 -23.63 -22.75 7.46
CA HIS A 361 -22.87 -22.44 6.26
C HIS A 361 -23.73 -22.04 5.04
N SER A 362 -24.87 -21.40 5.28
CA SER A 362 -25.75 -20.89 4.23
C SER A 362 -25.04 -19.92 3.27
N LEU A 363 -24.42 -18.87 3.79
CA LEU A 363 -23.90 -17.77 2.99
C LEU A 363 -22.50 -17.32 3.43
N LEU A 364 -21.60 -17.23 2.46
CA LEU A 364 -20.32 -16.52 2.57
C LEU A 364 -20.40 -15.18 1.83
N LEU A 365 -20.04 -14.09 2.51
CA LEU A 365 -19.76 -12.79 1.90
C LEU A 365 -18.25 -12.60 1.78
N ASP A 366 -17.74 -12.52 0.55
CA ASP A 366 -16.32 -12.26 0.26
C ASP A 366 -16.14 -10.78 -0.14
N ILE A 367 -15.66 -9.96 0.77
CA ILE A 367 -15.65 -8.50 0.63
C ILE A 367 -14.24 -8.02 0.32
N CYS A 368 -14.11 -7.22 -0.74
CA CYS A 368 -12.84 -6.91 -1.39
C CYS A 368 -12.21 -8.18 -2.00
N CYS A 369 -13.03 -8.96 -2.70
CA CYS A 369 -12.66 -10.32 -3.12
C CYS A 369 -11.58 -10.37 -4.22
N GLY A 370 -11.23 -9.24 -4.85
CA GLY A 370 -10.26 -9.21 -5.94
C GLY A 370 -10.68 -10.13 -7.09
N THR A 371 -9.88 -11.17 -7.35
CA THR A 371 -10.16 -12.20 -8.37
C THR A 371 -10.92 -13.42 -7.84
N GLY A 372 -11.59 -13.25 -6.70
CA GLY A 372 -12.45 -14.26 -6.07
C GLY A 372 -11.69 -15.39 -5.39
N THR A 373 -10.38 -15.25 -5.16
CA THR A 373 -9.51 -16.37 -4.76
C THR A 373 -9.91 -16.97 -3.41
N ILE A 374 -10.21 -16.14 -2.41
CA ILE A 374 -10.66 -16.60 -1.10
C ILE A 374 -12.06 -17.21 -1.19
N GLY A 375 -13.03 -16.49 -1.77
CA GLY A 375 -14.41 -16.96 -1.88
C GLY A 375 -14.54 -18.27 -2.64
N ILE A 376 -13.82 -18.44 -3.76
CA ILE A 376 -13.79 -19.68 -4.55
C ILE A 376 -13.13 -20.81 -3.74
N TYR A 377 -12.02 -20.54 -3.03
CA TYR A 377 -11.37 -21.56 -2.19
C TYR A 377 -12.29 -22.08 -1.08
N LEU A 378 -13.05 -21.19 -0.47
CA LEU A 378 -14.00 -21.50 0.61
C LEU A 378 -15.36 -22.02 0.10
N ALA A 379 -15.66 -21.90 -1.19
CA ALA A 379 -16.99 -22.13 -1.76
C ALA A 379 -17.57 -23.51 -1.43
N ARG A 380 -16.74 -24.54 -1.34
CA ARG A 380 -17.16 -25.91 -0.98
C ARG A 380 -17.76 -26.04 0.42
N LEU A 381 -17.52 -25.08 1.31
CA LEU A 381 -18.09 -25.07 2.64
C LEU A 381 -19.50 -24.48 2.67
N PHE A 382 -19.90 -23.69 1.67
CA PHE A 382 -21.09 -22.83 1.75
C PHE A 382 -22.13 -23.14 0.67
N GLU A 383 -23.42 -22.94 0.96
CA GLU A 383 -24.48 -23.08 -0.04
C GLU A 383 -24.38 -21.97 -1.11
N LYS A 384 -24.05 -20.74 -0.70
CA LYS A 384 -23.86 -19.59 -1.60
C LYS A 384 -22.63 -18.78 -1.19
N VAL A 385 -21.89 -18.30 -2.19
CA VAL A 385 -20.85 -17.28 -2.01
C VAL A 385 -21.23 -16.04 -2.82
N ILE A 386 -21.13 -14.86 -2.20
CA ILE A 386 -21.28 -13.57 -2.88
C ILE A 386 -20.03 -12.74 -2.65
N GLY A 387 -19.32 -12.41 -3.72
CA GLY A 387 -18.14 -11.57 -3.69
C GLY A 387 -18.38 -10.16 -4.21
N ILE A 388 -17.77 -9.16 -3.57
CA ILE A 388 -17.84 -7.75 -3.99
C ILE A 388 -16.42 -7.22 -4.22
N GLU A 389 -16.18 -6.69 -5.42
CA GLU A 389 -14.91 -6.05 -5.78
C GLU A 389 -15.14 -4.79 -6.61
N SER A 390 -14.37 -3.74 -6.32
CA SER A 390 -14.44 -2.44 -7.00
C SER A 390 -13.83 -2.43 -8.41
N VAL A 391 -12.85 -3.30 -8.66
CA VAL A 391 -12.12 -3.39 -9.94
C VAL A 391 -12.83 -4.36 -10.87
N GLU A 392 -13.59 -3.82 -11.84
CA GLU A 392 -14.37 -4.62 -12.78
C GLU A 392 -13.55 -5.70 -13.54
N PRO A 393 -12.32 -5.43 -14.03
CA PRO A 393 -11.49 -6.49 -14.60
C PRO A 393 -11.19 -7.65 -13.63
N ALA A 394 -11.03 -7.37 -12.33
CA ALA A 394 -10.79 -8.41 -11.34
C ALA A 394 -12.04 -9.29 -11.11
N VAL A 395 -13.24 -8.70 -11.19
CA VAL A 395 -14.50 -9.45 -11.19
C VAL A 395 -14.64 -10.33 -12.43
N LYS A 396 -14.22 -9.87 -13.61
CA LYS A 396 -14.19 -10.71 -14.81
C LYS A 396 -13.27 -11.92 -14.65
N ASP A 397 -12.15 -11.75 -13.94
CA ASP A 397 -11.29 -12.86 -13.56
C ASP A 397 -11.95 -13.78 -12.53
N ALA A 398 -12.62 -13.23 -11.51
CA ALA A 398 -13.37 -14.01 -10.52
C ALA A 398 -14.46 -14.89 -11.17
N CYS A 399 -15.24 -14.34 -12.11
CA CYS A 399 -16.26 -15.08 -12.86
C CYS A 399 -15.65 -16.19 -13.74
N HIS A 400 -14.45 -15.99 -14.29
CA HIS A 400 -13.77 -17.07 -15.01
C HIS A 400 -13.22 -18.12 -14.05
N ASN A 401 -12.64 -17.69 -12.94
CA ASN A 401 -12.07 -18.57 -11.93
C ASN A 401 -13.14 -19.48 -11.31
N MET A 402 -14.35 -19.00 -11.05
CA MET A 402 -15.43 -19.88 -10.57
C MET A 402 -15.79 -20.97 -11.59
N ILE A 403 -15.77 -20.66 -12.89
CA ILE A 403 -16.09 -21.64 -13.95
C ILE A 403 -14.99 -22.70 -14.02
N VAL A 404 -13.72 -22.27 -14.05
CA VAL A 404 -12.55 -23.17 -14.14
C VAL A 404 -12.45 -24.11 -12.92
N ASN A 405 -12.89 -23.64 -11.75
CA ASN A 405 -12.90 -24.45 -10.52
C ASN A 405 -14.25 -25.12 -10.23
N GLU A 406 -15.21 -25.06 -11.16
CA GLU A 406 -16.55 -25.66 -11.01
C GLU A 406 -17.31 -25.19 -9.76
N GLN A 407 -17.05 -23.97 -9.27
CA GLN A 407 -17.69 -23.38 -8.09
C GLN A 407 -18.90 -22.52 -8.51
N PHE A 408 -19.94 -23.15 -9.07
CA PHE A 408 -21.11 -22.46 -9.61
C PHE A 408 -22.03 -21.83 -8.54
N ASN A 409 -21.78 -22.10 -7.27
CA ASN A 409 -22.44 -21.44 -6.15
C ASN A 409 -21.87 -20.03 -5.85
N CYS A 410 -20.78 -19.62 -6.48
CA CYS A 410 -20.26 -18.25 -6.40
C CYS A 410 -21.05 -17.26 -7.27
N ASP A 411 -21.15 -16.00 -6.81
CA ASP A 411 -21.63 -14.86 -7.59
C ASP A 411 -20.74 -13.64 -7.25
N PHE A 412 -20.29 -12.91 -8.27
CA PHE A 412 -19.34 -11.80 -8.10
C PHE A 412 -19.89 -10.51 -8.69
N GLN A 413 -19.84 -9.44 -7.91
CA GLN A 413 -20.42 -8.15 -8.27
C GLN A 413 -19.34 -7.05 -8.31
N ALA A 414 -19.32 -6.32 -9.42
CA ALA A 414 -18.41 -5.19 -9.63
C ALA A 414 -18.99 -3.89 -9.09
N GLY A 415 -18.30 -3.26 -8.14
CA GLY A 415 -18.62 -1.93 -7.64
C GLY A 415 -18.02 -1.63 -6.27
N LYS A 416 -18.12 -0.36 -5.84
CA LYS A 416 -17.57 0.08 -4.56
C LYS A 416 -18.28 -0.64 -3.41
N VAL A 417 -17.50 -1.21 -2.50
CA VAL A 417 -18.00 -1.94 -1.32
C VAL A 417 -18.91 -1.05 -0.47
N GLU A 418 -18.59 0.24 -0.34
CA GLU A 418 -19.39 1.23 0.40
C GLU A 418 -20.81 1.42 -0.15
N GLU A 419 -21.01 1.13 -1.43
CA GLU A 419 -22.25 1.36 -2.14
C GLU A 419 -23.02 0.07 -2.35
N LEU A 420 -22.33 -1.02 -2.73
CA LEU A 420 -22.95 -2.31 -3.02
C LEU A 420 -23.31 -3.09 -1.76
N LEU A 421 -22.42 -3.18 -0.77
CA LEU A 421 -22.67 -4.00 0.41
C LEU A 421 -23.96 -3.59 1.15
N PRO A 422 -24.25 -2.30 1.42
CA PRO A 422 -25.50 -1.93 2.08
C PRO A 422 -26.76 -2.20 1.26
N LYS A 423 -26.66 -2.28 -0.08
CA LYS A 423 -27.78 -2.62 -0.96
C LYS A 423 -28.01 -4.12 -0.94
N LEU A 424 -26.94 -4.89 -1.17
CA LEU A 424 -26.93 -6.35 -1.15
C LEU A 424 -27.54 -6.90 0.15
N LEU A 425 -27.14 -6.35 1.30
CA LEU A 425 -27.62 -6.80 2.61
C LEU A 425 -29.10 -6.47 2.91
N LYS A 426 -29.73 -5.61 2.10
CA LYS A 426 -31.16 -5.24 2.19
C LYS A 426 -32.01 -5.93 1.13
N GLU A 427 -31.38 -6.56 0.13
CA GLU A 427 -32.10 -7.29 -0.89
C GLU A 427 -32.65 -8.59 -0.29
N SER A 428 -33.87 -8.95 -0.67
CA SER A 428 -34.56 -10.17 -0.21
C SER A 428 -33.74 -11.45 -0.45
N ASN A 429 -32.82 -11.42 -1.42
CA ASN A 429 -31.90 -12.51 -1.72
C ASN A 429 -30.87 -12.81 -0.62
N VAL A 430 -30.55 -11.82 0.22
CA VAL A 430 -29.67 -12.02 1.38
C VAL A 430 -30.47 -12.19 2.67
N GLU A 431 -31.60 -11.48 2.83
CA GLU A 431 -32.46 -11.58 4.01
C GLU A 431 -33.02 -12.99 4.25
N LYS A 432 -33.13 -13.81 3.19
CA LYS A 432 -33.57 -15.21 3.33
C LYS A 432 -32.60 -16.08 4.16
N TRP A 433 -31.32 -15.70 4.24
CA TRP A 433 -30.30 -16.47 4.94
C TRP A 433 -30.27 -16.08 6.41
N LYS A 434 -30.51 -17.06 7.28
CA LYS A 434 -30.55 -16.85 8.73
C LYS A 434 -29.16 -16.76 9.35
N THR A 435 -28.14 -17.33 8.72
CA THR A 435 -26.75 -17.22 9.16
C THR A 435 -25.83 -16.89 7.99
N CYS A 436 -24.82 -16.08 8.27
CA CYS A 436 -23.83 -15.64 7.31
C CYS A 436 -22.44 -15.57 7.96
N VAL A 437 -21.44 -15.95 7.18
CA VAL A 437 -20.03 -15.71 7.46
C VAL A 437 -19.54 -14.64 6.48
N ALA A 438 -18.77 -13.68 6.97
CA ALA A 438 -18.11 -12.69 6.13
C ALA A 438 -16.59 -12.86 6.18
N VAL A 439 -15.93 -12.74 5.04
CA VAL A 439 -14.49 -12.53 4.94
C VAL A 439 -14.25 -11.13 4.37
N LEU A 440 -13.31 -10.40 4.98
CA LEU A 440 -12.93 -9.06 4.57
C LEU A 440 -11.41 -9.02 4.39
N ASP A 441 -10.95 -8.87 3.14
CA ASP A 441 -9.53 -8.73 2.78
C ASP A 441 -9.28 -7.39 2.08
N PRO A 442 -9.27 -6.27 2.83
CA PRO A 442 -9.25 -4.95 2.24
C PRO A 442 -7.81 -4.46 1.97
N PRO A 443 -7.67 -3.34 1.23
CA PRO A 443 -6.38 -2.65 1.13
C PRO A 443 -5.80 -2.26 2.49
N ARG A 444 -4.51 -1.91 2.55
CA ARG A 444 -3.77 -1.59 3.79
C ARG A 444 -4.49 -0.63 4.75
N GLY A 445 -5.20 0.37 4.23
CA GLY A 445 -5.94 1.35 5.03
C GLY A 445 -7.23 0.83 5.69
N GLY A 446 -7.61 -0.41 5.43
CA GLY A 446 -8.90 -0.98 5.79
C GLY A 446 -10.04 -0.43 4.93
N VAL A 447 -11.27 -0.57 5.44
CA VAL A 447 -12.50 -0.11 4.81
C VAL A 447 -13.08 1.12 5.49
N SER A 448 -13.96 1.83 4.78
CA SER A 448 -14.65 2.99 5.34
C SER A 448 -15.59 2.61 6.49
N GLY A 449 -15.91 3.60 7.33
CA GLY A 449 -16.88 3.40 8.43
C GLY A 449 -18.29 3.01 7.96
N ARG A 450 -18.64 3.27 6.70
CA ARG A 450 -19.92 2.86 6.11
C ARG A 450 -19.98 1.35 5.92
N VAL A 451 -18.88 0.73 5.51
CA VAL A 451 -18.77 -0.74 5.39
C VAL A 451 -18.88 -1.38 6.78
N ILE A 452 -18.15 -0.86 7.77
CA ILE A 452 -18.23 -1.35 9.15
C ILE A 452 -19.65 -1.23 9.72
N ALA A 453 -20.32 -0.09 9.48
CA ALA A 453 -21.70 0.09 9.90
C ALA A 453 -22.65 -0.91 9.22
N ALA A 454 -22.47 -1.21 7.93
CA ALA A 454 -23.28 -2.18 7.19
C ALA A 454 -23.10 -3.61 7.73
N LEU A 455 -21.85 -4.04 7.94
CA LEU A 455 -21.53 -5.35 8.54
C LEU A 455 -22.17 -5.54 9.92
N ARG A 456 -22.14 -4.49 10.74
CA ARG A 456 -22.76 -4.55 12.07
C ARG A 456 -24.28 -4.53 12.02
N CYS A 457 -24.86 -3.76 11.11
CA CYS A 457 -26.31 -3.62 10.94
C CYS A 457 -26.97 -4.93 10.50
N HIS A 458 -26.27 -5.75 9.71
CA HIS A 458 -26.81 -7.01 9.21
C HIS A 458 -26.55 -8.14 10.20
N GLU A 459 -27.53 -8.35 11.09
CA GLU A 459 -27.47 -9.32 12.20
C GLU A 459 -27.11 -10.76 11.79
N PRO A 460 -27.55 -11.31 10.64
CA PRO A 460 -27.19 -12.67 10.22
C PRO A 460 -25.68 -12.93 10.10
N ILE A 461 -24.82 -11.90 9.94
CA ILE A 461 -23.37 -12.09 9.99
C ILE A 461 -22.97 -12.44 11.43
N HIS A 462 -22.76 -13.72 11.70
CA HIS A 462 -22.37 -14.21 13.03
C HIS A 462 -20.86 -14.22 13.21
N HIS A 463 -20.13 -14.50 12.13
CA HIS A 463 -18.68 -14.61 12.11
C HIS A 463 -18.12 -13.72 11.00
N LEU A 464 -17.09 -12.95 11.34
CA LEU A 464 -16.35 -12.09 10.42
C LEU A 464 -14.85 -12.42 10.53
N PHE A 465 -14.26 -12.87 9.43
CA PHE A 465 -12.82 -13.06 9.31
C PHE A 465 -12.23 -11.86 8.58
N TYR A 466 -11.29 -11.17 9.22
CA TYR A 466 -10.63 -10.01 8.64
C TYR A 466 -9.16 -10.36 8.38
N VAL A 467 -8.71 -10.22 7.13
CA VAL A 467 -7.31 -10.41 6.73
C VAL A 467 -6.61 -9.06 6.62
N SER A 468 -5.41 -8.93 7.17
CA SER A 468 -4.68 -7.65 7.16
C SER A 468 -3.16 -7.82 7.23
N CYS A 469 -2.46 -7.21 6.28
CA CYS A 469 -1.00 -7.06 6.30
C CYS A 469 -0.50 -5.82 7.06
N ASP A 470 -1.41 -4.89 7.37
CA ASP A 470 -1.12 -3.64 8.08
C ASP A 470 -2.15 -3.41 9.18
N VAL A 471 -1.96 -4.16 10.26
CA VAL A 471 -2.84 -4.16 11.43
C VAL A 471 -2.85 -2.82 12.18
N GLN A 472 -1.87 -1.95 11.94
CA GLN A 472 -1.84 -0.61 12.54
C GLN A 472 -2.73 0.35 11.75
N ALA A 473 -2.64 0.33 10.41
CA ALA A 473 -3.48 1.15 9.55
C ALA A 473 -4.96 0.77 9.65
N ALA A 474 -5.27 -0.54 9.73
CA ALA A 474 -6.64 -1.05 9.84
C ALA A 474 -7.21 -1.04 11.28
N GLU A 475 -6.43 -0.66 12.30
CA GLU A 475 -6.80 -0.78 13.72
C GLU A 475 -8.15 -0.14 14.06
N LYS A 476 -8.46 0.99 13.41
CA LYS A 476 -9.73 1.70 13.59
C LYS A 476 -10.93 0.81 13.24
N ASN A 477 -10.83 -0.02 12.20
CA ASN A 477 -11.90 -0.94 11.81
C ASN A 477 -12.16 -1.96 12.91
N PHE A 478 -11.11 -2.56 13.48
CA PHE A 478 -11.22 -3.55 14.55
C PHE A 478 -11.90 -2.99 15.79
N VAL A 479 -11.52 -1.76 16.19
CA VAL A 479 -12.16 -1.08 17.32
C VAL A 479 -13.62 -0.77 17.01
N ASP A 480 -13.92 -0.25 15.81
CA ASP A 480 -15.28 0.11 15.41
C ASP A 480 -16.22 -1.10 15.28
N LEU A 481 -15.72 -2.28 14.94
CA LEU A 481 -16.47 -3.54 14.96
C LEU A 481 -16.92 -3.91 16.38
N CYS A 482 -16.12 -3.56 17.39
CA CYS A 482 -16.36 -3.90 18.80
C CYS A 482 -17.19 -2.85 19.56
N LYS A 483 -17.42 -1.66 18.99
CA LYS A 483 -18.13 -0.56 19.68
C LYS A 483 -19.55 -0.91 20.09
N ARG A 484 -20.08 -0.35 21.18
CA ARG A 484 -21.48 -0.55 21.55
C ARG A 484 -22.43 0.01 20.48
N ALA A 485 -23.64 -0.57 20.43
CA ALA A 485 -24.67 -0.13 19.49
C ALA A 485 -24.95 1.38 19.66
N SER A 486 -24.99 2.10 18.55
CA SER A 486 -25.29 3.54 18.50
C SER A 486 -25.79 3.92 17.10
N LYS A 487 -26.25 5.17 16.92
CA LYS A 487 -26.64 5.67 15.58
C LYS A 487 -25.52 5.54 14.54
N ARG A 488 -24.25 5.68 14.97
CA ARG A 488 -23.08 5.57 14.09
C ARG A 488 -22.65 4.11 13.84
N TYR A 489 -22.88 3.25 14.81
CA TYR A 489 -22.51 1.83 14.78
C TYR A 489 -23.75 1.00 15.11
N PRO A 490 -24.67 0.83 14.15
CA PRO A 490 -25.92 0.10 14.36
C PRO A 490 -25.64 -1.39 14.59
N GLY A 491 -26.63 -2.08 15.18
CA GLY A 491 -26.58 -3.51 15.44
C GLY A 491 -25.61 -3.95 16.55
N PRO A 492 -25.67 -5.23 16.95
CA PRO A 492 -24.80 -5.78 17.98
C PRO A 492 -23.30 -5.68 17.63
N PRO A 493 -22.41 -5.43 18.61
CA PRO A 493 -20.96 -5.46 18.43
C PRO A 493 -20.44 -6.86 18.14
N PHE A 494 -19.30 -6.89 17.46
CA PHE A 494 -18.44 -8.06 17.39
C PHE A 494 -17.47 -8.13 18.58
N ARG A 495 -16.90 -9.31 18.81
CA ARG A 495 -15.82 -9.58 19.76
C ARG A 495 -14.69 -10.24 19.01
N LEU A 496 -13.47 -9.80 19.27
CA LEU A 496 -12.28 -10.45 18.77
C LEU A 496 -12.05 -11.77 19.53
N LEU A 497 -12.11 -12.89 18.81
CA LEU A 497 -11.96 -14.23 19.37
C LEU A 497 -10.59 -14.85 19.13
N ARG A 498 -10.06 -14.75 17.90
CA ARG A 498 -8.77 -15.35 17.54
C ARG A 498 -7.95 -14.41 16.66
N MET A 499 -6.64 -14.51 16.76
CA MET A 499 -5.62 -13.83 15.97
C MET A 499 -4.63 -14.89 15.48
N ILE A 500 -4.54 -15.07 14.16
CA ILE A 500 -3.71 -16.09 13.55
C ILE A 500 -2.73 -15.41 12.58
N PRO A 501 -1.47 -15.20 12.97
CA PRO A 501 -0.47 -14.64 12.08
C PRO A 501 0.01 -15.70 11.08
N VAL A 502 0.16 -15.31 9.83
CA VAL A 502 0.69 -16.14 8.74
C VAL A 502 1.86 -15.40 8.10
N ASP A 503 3.02 -16.04 8.06
CA ASP A 503 4.19 -15.46 7.42
C ASP A 503 4.10 -15.54 5.89
N MET A 504 3.59 -14.48 5.28
CA MET A 504 3.58 -14.31 3.82
C MET A 504 4.88 -13.68 3.28
N PHE A 505 5.69 -13.08 4.14
CA PHE A 505 6.82 -12.24 3.74
C PHE A 505 8.11 -12.57 4.52
N PRO A 506 8.70 -13.76 4.30
CA PRO A 506 10.03 -14.08 4.81
C PRO A 506 11.06 -13.00 4.49
N HIS A 507 12.05 -12.82 5.38
CA HIS A 507 13.11 -11.80 5.35
C HIS A 507 12.64 -10.36 5.58
N THR A 508 11.36 -10.16 5.93
CA THR A 508 10.80 -8.86 6.25
C THR A 508 10.11 -8.88 7.60
N LYS A 509 9.77 -7.69 8.13
CA LYS A 509 8.97 -7.53 9.35
C LYS A 509 7.47 -7.83 9.15
N LEU A 510 7.03 -7.97 7.90
CA LEU A 510 5.62 -8.08 7.55
C LEU A 510 5.12 -9.52 7.72
N PHE A 511 3.84 -9.65 8.01
CA PHE A 511 3.07 -10.90 8.06
C PHE A 511 1.60 -10.55 7.77
N GLU A 512 0.80 -11.53 7.33
CA GLU A 512 -0.65 -11.38 7.29
C GLU A 512 -1.23 -11.78 8.64
N LEU A 513 -2.25 -11.07 9.11
CA LEU A 513 -3.00 -11.44 10.30
C LEU A 513 -4.45 -11.75 9.95
N VAL A 514 -4.89 -12.97 10.28
CA VAL A 514 -6.31 -13.34 10.25
C VAL A 514 -6.92 -13.06 11.62
N LEU A 515 -7.90 -12.17 11.66
CA LEU A 515 -8.65 -11.80 12.86
C LEU A 515 -10.04 -12.42 12.78
N HIS A 516 -10.38 -13.28 13.72
CA HIS A 516 -11.70 -13.88 13.83
C HIS A 516 -12.56 -13.08 14.81
N PHE A 517 -13.59 -12.43 14.30
CA PHE A 517 -14.61 -11.73 15.06
C PHE A 517 -15.90 -12.54 15.12
N GLN A 518 -16.52 -12.62 16.30
CA GLN A 518 -17.85 -13.21 16.48
C GLN A 518 -18.81 -12.16 17.01
N ARG A 519 -20.05 -12.15 16.51
CA ARG A 519 -21.10 -11.28 17.01
C ARG A 519 -21.43 -11.62 18.47
N SER A 520 -21.51 -10.61 19.31
CA SER A 520 -21.94 -10.77 20.70
C SER A 520 -23.40 -11.21 20.72
N ARG A 521 -23.71 -12.27 21.45
CA ARG A 521 -25.10 -12.64 21.71
C ARG A 521 -25.72 -11.70 22.77
N PRO A 522 -27.05 -11.46 22.74
CA PRO A 522 -27.71 -10.53 23.66
C PRO A 522 -27.52 -10.84 25.14
N ASP A 523 -27.34 -12.12 25.49
CA ASP A 523 -27.13 -12.68 26.83
C ASP A 523 -25.71 -12.49 27.37
N GLN A 524 -24.77 -12.04 26.53
CA GLN A 524 -23.37 -11.87 26.91
C GLN A 524 -22.94 -10.40 27.04
N MET A 525 -23.82 -9.44 26.74
CA MET A 525 -23.62 -8.00 26.97
C MET A 525 -23.85 -7.61 28.42
#